data_AF-R7LYQ4-F1
#
_entry.id   AF-R7LYQ4-F1
#
_cell.length_a   1.000
_cell.length_b   1.000
_cell.length_c   1.000
_cell.angle_alpha   90.00
_cell.angle_beta   90.00
_cell.angle_gamma   90.00
#
_symmetry.space_group_name_H-M   'P 1'
#
loop_
_entity.id
_entity.type
_entity.pdbx_description
1 polymer ?
#
loop_
_entity_poly.entity_id
_entity_poly.type
_entity_poly.pdbx_seq_one_letter_code
_entity_poly.pdbx_strand_id
1 'polypeptide(L)'
;MSFVLAEDMDFGTVETAVYGYVNFCQGPDFYEFRMSPEAARPFMEKIDKALAGLDGVLKKLDPQAQPLDQVIYQEGDEDNQGTIVFTACLLGPVAIDGEWKSEGDALKFIDEMDPEGKRHVACDLVADQCDFGNIVTLQLKRLDGRE
;
A
#
# COMPACT_ATOMS: atom_id res chain seq x y z
N MET A 1 9.15 12.51 -8.35
CA MET A 1 9.26 11.71 -9.59
C MET A 1 9.16 10.28 -9.13
N SER A 2 8.17 9.54 -9.61
CA SER A 2 7.93 8.17 -9.15
C SER A 2 8.47 7.14 -10.14
N PHE A 3 8.91 6.00 -9.62
CA PHE A 3 9.41 4.86 -10.39
C PHE A 3 8.74 3.57 -9.91
N VAL A 4 8.13 2.82 -10.82
CA VAL A 4 7.44 1.57 -10.49
C VAL A 4 8.46 0.44 -10.37
N LEU A 5 8.50 -0.21 -9.21
CA LEU A 5 9.37 -1.33 -8.89
C LEU A 5 8.72 -2.67 -9.22
N ALA A 6 7.41 -2.76 -9.02
CA ALA A 6 6.61 -3.90 -9.43
C ALA A 6 5.19 -3.45 -9.75
N GLU A 7 4.69 -3.84 -10.91
CA GLU A 7 3.30 -3.60 -11.32
C GLU A 7 2.39 -4.73 -10.84
N ASP A 8 1.13 -4.39 -10.58
CA ASP A 8 0.02 -5.32 -10.33
C ASP A 8 0.37 -6.43 -9.32
N MET A 9 0.90 -6.04 -8.15
CA MET A 9 1.04 -6.96 -7.03
C MET A 9 -0.34 -7.35 -6.53
N ASP A 10 -0.75 -8.56 -6.88
CA ASP A 10 -2.04 -9.15 -6.51
C ASP A 10 -1.97 -9.74 -5.08
N PHE A 11 -2.61 -9.05 -4.13
CA PHE A 11 -2.71 -9.49 -2.73
C PHE A 11 -3.86 -10.49 -2.52
N GLY A 12 -4.66 -10.76 -3.55
CA GLY A 12 -5.83 -11.62 -3.47
C GLY A 12 -6.95 -10.97 -2.65
N THR A 13 -7.87 -11.82 -2.19
CA THR A 13 -8.98 -11.41 -1.33
C THR A 13 -8.49 -11.24 0.10
N VAL A 14 -8.51 -10.02 0.60
CA VAL A 14 -8.03 -9.59 1.91
C VAL A 14 -9.15 -8.89 2.68
N GLU A 15 -8.99 -8.78 4.00
CA GLU A 15 -9.92 -8.05 4.85
C GLU A 15 -9.48 -6.58 4.97
N THR A 16 -10.45 -5.67 4.98
CA THR A 16 -10.18 -4.26 5.31
C THR A 16 -9.73 -4.18 6.78
N ALA A 17 -8.73 -3.35 7.08
CA ALA A 17 -8.33 -3.12 8.46
C ALA A 17 -9.30 -2.16 9.17
N VAL A 18 -9.48 -2.31 10.49
CA VAL A 18 -10.42 -1.48 11.28
C VAL A 18 -10.02 0.01 11.28
N TYR A 19 -8.73 0.29 11.09
CA TYR A 19 -8.17 1.64 10.87
C TYR A 19 -8.03 1.99 9.39
N GLY A 20 -8.83 1.35 8.53
CA GLY A 20 -8.76 1.30 7.06
C GLY A 20 -8.62 2.62 6.31
N TYR A 21 -8.77 3.75 7.02
CA TYR A 21 -8.67 5.08 6.48
C TYR A 21 -8.04 6.05 7.50
N VAL A 22 -6.90 6.65 7.13
CA VAL A 22 -6.31 7.78 7.86
C VAL A 22 -6.36 9.02 6.97
N ASN A 23 -7.41 9.82 7.11
CA ASN A 23 -7.45 11.16 6.51
C ASN A 23 -6.46 12.06 7.24
N PHE A 24 -5.21 12.10 6.79
CA PHE A 24 -4.36 13.22 7.14
C PHE A 24 -4.83 14.39 6.28
N CYS A 25 -5.41 15.41 6.90
CA CYS A 25 -5.68 16.72 6.27
C CYS A 25 -4.42 17.41 5.66
N GLN A 26 -3.29 16.71 5.56
CA GLN A 26 -1.99 17.13 5.02
C GLN A 26 -1.24 16.01 4.25
N GLY A 27 -1.85 14.86 3.93
CA GLY A 27 -1.22 13.73 3.23
C GLY A 27 -2.16 12.99 2.27
N PRO A 28 -1.66 12.05 1.44
CA PRO A 28 -2.50 11.28 0.52
C PRO A 28 -3.49 10.40 1.28
N ASP A 29 -4.67 10.14 0.69
CA ASP A 29 -5.62 9.18 1.24
C ASP A 29 -5.02 7.77 1.18
N PHE A 30 -5.26 6.95 2.22
CA PHE A 30 -4.76 5.59 2.31
C PHE A 30 -5.88 4.57 2.47
N TYR A 31 -5.64 3.37 1.98
CA TYR A 31 -6.46 2.19 2.21
C TYR A 31 -5.61 1.14 2.93
N GLU A 32 -6.07 0.69 4.09
CA GLU A 32 -5.41 -0.37 4.84
C GLU A 32 -6.16 -1.69 4.76
N PHE A 33 -5.40 -2.76 4.55
CA PHE A 33 -5.92 -4.13 4.49
C PHE A 33 -5.00 -5.08 5.24
N ARG A 34 -5.56 -6.19 5.72
CA ARG A 34 -4.84 -7.13 6.58
C ARG A 34 -4.82 -8.54 6.02
N MET A 35 -3.74 -9.24 6.36
CA MET A 35 -3.48 -10.63 5.99
C MET A 35 -2.92 -11.42 7.17
N SER A 36 -3.02 -12.76 7.14
CA SER A 36 -2.26 -13.58 8.08
C SER A 36 -0.75 -13.45 7.80
N PRO A 37 0.12 -13.60 8.82
CA PRO A 37 1.58 -13.54 8.62
C PRO A 37 2.09 -14.52 7.56
N GLU A 38 1.50 -15.71 7.45
CA GLU A 38 1.88 -16.70 6.44
C GLU A 38 1.56 -16.24 5.02
N ALA A 39 0.38 -15.63 4.83
CA ALA A 39 -0.05 -15.12 3.54
C ALA A 39 0.68 -13.82 3.15
N ALA A 40 1.04 -13.00 4.13
CA ALA A 40 1.77 -11.74 3.94
C ALA A 40 3.25 -11.94 3.56
N ARG A 41 3.88 -13.00 4.07
CA ARG A 41 5.33 -13.28 3.92
C ARG A 41 5.87 -13.08 2.49
N PRO A 42 5.29 -13.66 1.41
CA PRO A 42 5.83 -13.48 0.06
C PRO A 42 5.82 -12.02 -0.41
N PHE A 43 4.85 -11.21 0.03
CA PHE A 43 4.77 -9.79 -0.31
C PHE A 43 5.82 -9.00 0.47
N MET A 44 5.96 -9.27 1.77
CA MET A 44 7.00 -8.65 2.62
C MET A 44 8.40 -8.91 2.05
N GLU A 45 8.72 -10.17 1.70
CA GLU A 45 10.02 -10.52 1.11
C GLU A 45 10.28 -9.78 -0.22
N LYS A 46 9.24 -9.59 -1.04
CA LYS A 46 9.34 -8.84 -2.30
C LYS A 46 9.60 -7.35 -2.06
N ILE A 47 8.92 -6.76 -1.08
CA ILE A 47 9.07 -5.36 -0.68
C ILE A 47 10.47 -5.12 -0.08
N ASP A 48 10.87 -5.94 0.89
CA ASP A 48 12.20 -5.88 1.53
C ASP A 48 13.33 -5.98 0.50
N LYS A 49 13.19 -6.88 -0.47
CA LYS A 49 14.17 -7.02 -1.56
C LYS A 49 14.23 -5.79 -2.46
N ALA A 50 13.09 -5.18 -2.76
CA ALA A 50 13.02 -3.97 -3.57
C ALA A 50 13.67 -2.79 -2.84
N LEU A 51 13.37 -2.62 -1.55
CA LEU A 51 13.99 -1.63 -0.67
C LEU A 51 15.50 -1.81 -0.61
N ALA A 52 15.99 -3.00 -0.26
CA ALA A 52 17.43 -3.27 -0.17
C ALA A 52 18.16 -3.01 -1.51
N GLY A 53 17.51 -3.33 -2.63
CA GLY A 53 18.02 -3.04 -3.97
C GLY A 53 18.17 -1.55 -4.24
N LEU A 54 17.13 -0.77 -3.95
CA LEU A 54 17.15 0.69 -4.11
C LEU A 54 18.14 1.36 -3.17
N ASP A 55 18.17 0.94 -1.91
CA ASP A 55 19.08 1.47 -0.90
C ASP A 55 20.55 1.24 -1.31
N GLY A 56 20.83 0.08 -1.91
CA GLY A 56 22.13 -0.23 -2.50
C GLY A 56 22.49 0.61 -3.73
N VAL A 57 21.51 1.05 -4.51
CA VAL A 57 21.73 1.99 -5.64
C VAL A 57 21.95 3.40 -5.11
N LEU A 58 21.13 3.87 -4.18
CA LEU A 58 21.24 5.19 -3.57
C LEU A 58 22.60 5.39 -2.91
N LYS A 59 23.07 4.43 -2.11
CA LYS A 59 24.41 4.47 -1.49
C LYS A 59 25.56 4.52 -2.48
N LYS A 60 25.39 3.98 -3.69
CA LYS A 60 26.41 4.09 -4.76
C LYS A 60 26.43 5.46 -5.40
N LEU A 61 25.28 6.13 -5.50
CA LEU A 61 25.16 7.48 -6.05
C LEU A 61 25.62 8.53 -5.03
N ASP A 62 25.20 8.36 -3.77
CA ASP A 62 25.60 9.20 -2.65
C ASP A 62 25.87 8.32 -1.41
N PRO A 63 27.14 8.12 -1.03
CA PRO A 63 27.49 7.35 0.17
C PRO A 63 26.98 7.94 1.49
N GLN A 64 26.51 9.19 1.52
CA GLN A 64 25.90 9.84 2.67
C GLN A 64 24.37 9.81 2.64
N ALA A 65 23.75 9.20 1.61
CA ALA A 65 22.31 9.06 1.53
C ALA A 65 21.79 8.31 2.77
N GLN A 66 20.72 8.85 3.35
CA GLN A 66 20.00 8.17 4.41
C GLN A 66 19.31 6.91 3.87
N PRO A 67 19.14 5.86 4.70
CA PRO A 67 18.37 4.68 4.31
C PRO A 67 16.94 5.05 3.91
N LEU A 68 16.38 4.31 2.97
CA LEU A 68 14.95 4.38 2.65
C LEU A 68 14.11 3.91 3.83
N ASP A 69 13.14 4.74 4.21
CA ASP A 69 12.07 4.33 5.14
C ASP A 69 10.93 3.65 4.37
N GLN A 70 10.30 2.66 5.02
CA GLN A 70 9.10 2.01 4.53
C GLN A 70 7.90 2.29 5.43
N VAL A 71 6.76 2.61 4.81
CA VAL A 71 5.46 2.73 5.49
C VAL A 71 4.45 1.87 4.73
N ILE A 72 4.82 0.61 4.51
CA ILE A 72 4.08 -0.29 3.61
C ILE A 72 3.33 -1.37 4.39
N TYR A 73 3.96 -1.93 5.43
CA TYR A 73 3.32 -2.90 6.30
C TYR A 73 3.86 -2.85 7.71
N GLN A 74 3.03 -3.30 8.66
CA GLN A 74 3.37 -3.42 10.07
C GLN A 74 2.60 -4.58 10.72
N GLU A 75 3.07 -5.06 11.87
CA GLU A 75 2.26 -5.94 12.71
C GLU A 75 1.03 -5.17 13.20
N GLY A 76 -0.13 -5.82 13.17
CA GLY A 76 -1.38 -5.22 13.64
C GLY A 76 -1.34 -4.90 15.13
N ASP A 77 -2.06 -3.83 15.50
CA ASP A 77 -2.18 -3.32 16.87
C ASP A 77 -3.31 -4.01 17.65
N GLU A 78 -3.80 -3.38 18.73
CA GLU A 78 -4.82 -3.95 19.62
C GLU A 78 -6.05 -4.50 18.86
N ASP A 79 -6.48 -3.82 17.79
CA ASP A 79 -7.67 -4.20 17.02
C ASP A 79 -7.38 -5.16 15.86
N ASN A 80 -6.10 -5.40 15.54
CA ASN A 80 -5.65 -6.24 14.42
C ASN A 80 -4.61 -7.28 14.85
N GLN A 81 -4.56 -7.63 16.13
CA GLN A 81 -3.51 -8.47 16.71
C GLN A 81 -3.37 -9.81 15.98
N GLY A 82 -2.12 -10.17 15.65
CA GLY A 82 -1.82 -11.42 14.95
C GLY A 82 -2.01 -11.36 13.42
N THR A 83 -2.23 -10.17 12.87
CA THR A 83 -2.26 -9.93 11.42
C THR A 83 -1.12 -9.00 10.99
N ILE A 84 -0.83 -8.99 9.69
CA ILE A 84 0.01 -7.98 9.05
C ILE A 84 -0.91 -7.00 8.34
N VAL A 85 -0.80 -5.72 8.69
CA VAL A 85 -1.54 -4.62 8.06
C VAL A 85 -0.66 -4.02 6.98
N PHE A 86 -1.21 -3.87 5.78
CA PHE A 86 -0.58 -3.18 4.66
C PHE A 86 -1.29 -1.84 4.41
N THR A 87 -0.51 -0.81 4.09
CA THR A 87 -1.00 0.54 3.79
C THR A 87 -0.74 0.85 2.32
N ALA A 88 -1.80 1.13 1.57
CA ALA A 88 -1.72 1.53 0.15
C ALA A 88 -2.22 2.95 -0.05
N CYS A 89 -1.44 3.76 -0.75
CA CYS A 89 -1.77 5.14 -1.11
C CYS A 89 -2.74 5.18 -2.29
N LEU A 90 -3.73 6.08 -2.21
CA LEU A 90 -4.56 6.47 -3.34
C LEU A 90 -3.88 7.66 -4.04
N LEU A 91 -3.10 7.36 -5.10
CA LEU A 91 -2.37 8.36 -5.88
C LEU A 91 -2.79 8.28 -7.36
N GLY A 92 -4.07 8.52 -7.63
CA GLY A 92 -4.65 8.43 -8.97
C GLY A 92 -5.77 7.39 -9.14
N PRO A 93 -6.17 7.08 -10.39
CA PRO A 93 -7.34 6.24 -10.66
C PRO A 93 -7.20 4.80 -10.16
N VAL A 94 -8.28 4.28 -9.59
CA VAL A 94 -8.40 2.91 -9.06
C VAL A 94 -9.48 2.17 -9.83
N ALA A 95 -9.22 0.94 -10.25
CA ALA A 95 -10.22 0.05 -10.83
C ALA A 95 -11.06 -0.56 -9.69
N ILE A 96 -12.37 -0.33 -9.72
CA ILE A 96 -13.31 -0.83 -8.72
C ILE A 96 -14.42 -1.61 -9.41
N ASP A 97 -14.53 -2.90 -9.08
CA ASP A 97 -15.43 -3.86 -9.74
C ASP A 97 -15.31 -3.79 -11.28
N GLY A 98 -14.08 -3.66 -11.78
CA GLY A 98 -13.76 -3.54 -13.20
C GLY A 98 -13.96 -2.16 -13.84
N GLU A 99 -14.42 -1.14 -13.10
CA GLU A 99 -14.57 0.23 -13.59
C GLU A 99 -13.48 1.17 -13.04
N TRP A 100 -12.84 1.95 -13.90
CA TRP A 100 -11.89 2.98 -13.46
C TRP A 100 -12.62 4.15 -12.81
N LYS A 101 -12.30 4.43 -11.55
CA LYS A 101 -12.82 5.56 -10.78
C LYS A 101 -11.72 6.58 -10.53
N SER A 102 -12.12 7.85 -10.47
CA SER A 102 -11.22 8.93 -10.04
C SER A 102 -10.79 8.70 -8.59
N GLU A 103 -9.70 9.32 -8.15
CA GLU A 103 -9.24 9.23 -6.74
C GLU A 103 -10.36 9.59 -5.76
N GLY A 104 -11.06 10.71 -5.98
CA GLY A 104 -12.15 11.14 -5.11
C GLY A 104 -13.39 10.25 -5.14
N ASP A 105 -13.67 9.56 -6.25
CA ASP A 105 -14.79 8.61 -6.32
C ASP A 105 -14.41 7.23 -5.75
N ALA A 106 -13.15 6.83 -5.90
CA ALA A 106 -12.60 5.65 -5.23
C ALA A 106 -12.60 5.85 -3.71
N LEU A 107 -12.24 7.04 -3.25
CA LEU A 107 -12.30 7.43 -1.83
C LEU A 107 -13.72 7.29 -1.28
N LYS A 108 -14.71 7.93 -1.91
CA LYS A 108 -16.12 7.82 -1.48
C LYS A 108 -16.61 6.37 -1.45
N PHE A 109 -16.16 5.55 -2.41
CA PHE A 109 -16.51 4.14 -2.42
C PHE A 109 -15.97 3.42 -1.19
N ILE A 110 -14.70 3.66 -0.84
CA ILE A 110 -14.05 3.08 0.35
C ILE A 110 -14.73 3.57 1.63
N ASP A 111 -15.09 4.85 1.72
CA ASP A 111 -15.79 5.42 2.88
C ASP A 111 -17.15 4.76 3.14
N GLU A 112 -17.81 4.28 2.09
CA GLU A 112 -19.12 3.63 2.15
C GLU A 112 -19.04 2.10 2.28
N MET A 113 -17.83 1.52 2.25
CA MET A 113 -17.64 0.08 2.35
C MET A 113 -17.87 -0.44 3.77
N ASP A 114 -18.31 -1.71 3.85
CA ASP A 114 -18.30 -2.46 5.09
C ASP A 114 -16.85 -2.66 5.58
N PRO A 115 -16.49 -2.18 6.78
CA PRO A 115 -15.15 -2.35 7.34
C PRO A 115 -14.80 -3.82 7.61
N GLU A 116 -15.78 -4.72 7.72
CA GLU A 116 -15.54 -6.16 7.84
C GLU A 116 -15.56 -6.89 6.48
N GLY A 117 -15.77 -6.13 5.40
CA GLY A 117 -15.86 -6.65 4.03
C GLY A 117 -14.51 -7.16 3.51
N LYS A 118 -14.59 -8.26 2.74
CA LYS A 118 -13.45 -8.80 2.00
C LYS A 118 -13.37 -8.20 0.61
N ARG A 119 -12.17 -7.82 0.18
CA ARG A 119 -11.90 -7.22 -1.13
C ARG A 119 -10.72 -7.86 -1.79
N HIS A 120 -10.80 -8.08 -3.09
CA HIS A 120 -9.63 -8.40 -3.90
C HIS A 120 -8.82 -7.12 -4.11
N VAL A 121 -7.55 -7.13 -3.70
CA VAL A 121 -6.67 -5.96 -3.73
C VAL A 121 -5.50 -6.21 -4.67
N ALA A 122 -5.21 -5.24 -5.54
CA ALA A 122 -3.95 -5.17 -6.26
C ALA A 122 -3.32 -3.79 -6.16
N CYS A 123 -2.00 -3.75 -6.01
CA CYS A 123 -1.23 -2.52 -5.86
C CYS A 123 0.03 -2.53 -6.74
N ASP A 124 0.48 -1.35 -7.14
CA ASP A 124 1.83 -1.17 -7.66
C ASP A 124 2.78 -0.90 -6.48
N LEU A 125 3.99 -1.44 -6.52
CA LEU A 125 5.06 -1.06 -5.60
C LEU A 125 5.88 0.05 -6.26
N VAL A 126 5.92 1.22 -5.64
CA VAL A 126 6.46 2.44 -6.24
C VAL A 126 7.51 3.06 -5.32
N ALA A 127 8.65 3.45 -5.89
CA ALA A 127 9.58 4.37 -5.25
C ALA A 127 9.18 5.81 -5.63
N ASP A 128 9.00 6.67 -4.64
CA ASP A 128 8.71 8.08 -4.86
C ASP A 128 9.66 8.98 -4.06
N GLN A 129 9.74 10.23 -4.49
CA GLN A 129 10.46 11.29 -3.81
C GLN A 129 9.45 12.31 -3.28
N CYS A 130 9.36 12.42 -1.96
CA CYS A 130 8.53 13.40 -1.28
C CYS A 130 9.38 14.40 -0.49
N ASP A 131 8.74 15.40 0.13
CA ASP A 131 9.42 16.42 0.93
C ASP A 131 10.21 15.84 2.12
N PHE A 132 9.88 14.62 2.54
CA PHE A 132 10.53 13.90 3.64
C PHE A 132 11.67 12.97 3.20
N GLY A 133 11.89 12.81 1.88
CA GLY A 133 12.95 11.97 1.33
C GLY A 133 12.47 11.00 0.24
N ASN A 134 13.29 9.99 -0.02
CA ASN A 134 12.91 8.90 -0.91
C ASN A 134 12.14 7.86 -0.09
N ILE A 135 10.99 7.45 -0.57
CA ILE A 135 10.12 6.47 0.10
C ILE A 135 9.72 5.37 -0.88
N VAL A 136 9.39 4.20 -0.34
CA VAL A 136 8.70 3.17 -1.11
C VAL A 136 7.29 3.01 -0.55
N THR A 137 6.30 2.98 -1.44
CA THR A 137 4.88 2.92 -1.12
C THR A 137 4.17 1.88 -1.98
N LEU A 138 3.08 1.33 -1.46
CA LEU A 138 2.09 0.67 -2.31
C LEU A 138 1.14 1.72 -2.86
N GLN A 139 0.89 1.69 -4.16
CA GLN A 139 -0.14 2.50 -4.80
C GLN A 139 -1.31 1.60 -5.14
N LEU A 140 -2.50 1.92 -4.63
CA LEU A 140 -3.69 1.13 -4.87
C LEU A 140 -4.09 1.20 -6.34
N LYS A 141 -4.32 0.04 -6.97
CA LYS A 141 -4.72 -0.07 -8.38
C LYS A 141 -6.07 -0.71 -8.58
N ARG A 142 -6.43 -1.67 -7.73
CA ARG A 142 -7.67 -2.43 -7.87
C ARG A 142 -8.30 -2.77 -6.53
N LEU A 143 -9.62 -2.64 -6.46
CA LEU A 143 -10.50 -3.11 -5.40
C LEU A 143 -11.73 -3.78 -6.01
N ASP A 144 -11.81 -5.09 -5.98
CA ASP A 144 -12.96 -5.84 -6.52
C ASP A 144 -13.64 -6.69 -5.43
N GLY A 145 -14.90 -7.06 -5.66
CA GLY A 145 -15.57 -8.13 -4.91
C GLY A 145 -16.73 -7.65 -4.05
N ARG A 146 -17.66 -6.87 -4.62
CA ARG A 146 -19.02 -6.77 -4.03
C ARG A 146 -19.62 -8.18 -3.95
N GLU A 147 -19.63 -8.79 -2.75
CA GLU A 147 -20.58 -9.86 -2.43
C GLU A 147 -21.98 -9.28 -2.17
#